data_AF-A0A3C0SN73-F1
#
_entry.id   AF-A0A3C0SN73-F1
#
_cell.length_a   1.000
_cell.length_b   1.000
_cell.length_c   1.000
_cell.angle_alpha   90.00
_cell.angle_beta   90.00
_cell.angle_gamma   90.00
#
_symmetry.space_group_name_H-M   'P 1'
#
loop_
_entity.id
_entity.type
_entity.pdbx_description
1 polymer ?
#
loop_
_entity_poly.entity_id
_entity_poly.type
_entity_poly.pdbx_seq_one_letter_code
_entity_poly.pdbx_strand_id
1 'polypeptide(L)'
;MTNFLGDNTVRRWIHKDPLYIKGIREYNVEDRMKDIHWKTSLKANKLMVKDYDYTSEQQMVIILNTQCGDPCCNYIDEELLETSIDIAVALAAKASKEGIPTGIWSNAHLIYCNGNAINEIQPSTGNFNRILEFCTRIYLAVKYELNKYLESRMLYFDKNCTYVLITSYLNEKDIKILNTLVTGGYKIKIIDVSRDNRIKNIKGIDKISYKGELK
;
A
#
# COMPACT_ATOMS: atom_id res chain seq x y z
N MET A 1 -16.83 21.20 -15.37
CA MET A 1 -17.57 20.14 -14.64
C MET A 1 -17.23 18.85 -15.37
N THR A 2 -16.48 17.88 -14.86
CA THR A 2 -16.49 17.21 -13.55
C THR A 2 -15.19 16.41 -13.42
N ASN A 3 -14.35 16.69 -12.42
CA ASN A 3 -13.16 15.86 -12.11
C ASN A 3 -13.02 15.64 -10.60
N PHE A 4 -14.13 15.27 -9.94
CA PHE A 4 -14.24 15.26 -8.46
C PHE A 4 -14.40 13.86 -7.84
N LEU A 5 -14.61 12.79 -8.62
CA LEU A 5 -14.80 11.44 -8.08
C LEU A 5 -13.51 10.61 -7.96
N GLY A 6 -12.57 10.75 -8.91
CA GLY A 6 -11.30 10.00 -8.88
C GLY A 6 -10.38 10.43 -7.73
N ASP A 7 -10.25 11.74 -7.52
CA ASP A 7 -9.34 12.30 -6.51
C ASP A 7 -9.83 12.02 -5.07
N ASN A 8 -11.15 11.97 -4.87
CA ASN A 8 -11.75 11.67 -3.57
C ASN A 8 -11.67 10.19 -3.18
N THR A 9 -11.68 9.26 -4.15
CA THR A 9 -11.63 7.82 -3.86
C THR A 9 -10.23 7.41 -3.39
N VAL A 10 -9.18 7.95 -4.02
CA VAL A 10 -7.78 7.74 -3.60
C VAL A 10 -7.48 8.49 -2.29
N ARG A 11 -7.99 9.72 -2.10
CA ARG A 11 -7.85 10.45 -0.82
C ARG A 11 -8.39 9.65 0.37
N ARG A 12 -9.50 8.92 0.19
CA ARG A 12 -10.13 8.13 1.26
C ARG A 12 -9.42 6.80 1.55
N TRP A 13 -8.52 6.36 0.68
CA TRP A 13 -7.65 5.20 0.92
C TRP A 13 -6.41 5.55 1.73
N ILE A 14 -5.92 6.76 1.54
CA ILE A 14 -4.72 7.27 2.21
C ILE A 14 -5.08 7.96 3.54
N HIS A 15 -6.28 8.53 3.63
CA HIS A 15 -6.80 9.09 4.87
C HIS A 15 -8.09 8.39 5.31
N LYS A 16 -8.11 7.97 6.59
CA LYS A 16 -9.33 7.93 7.40
C LYS A 16 -9.12 8.60 8.76
N ASP A 17 -9.92 9.64 8.94
CA ASP A 17 -10.45 10.31 10.15
C ASP A 17 -9.51 10.91 11.21
N PRO A 18 -9.94 12.03 11.85
CA PRO A 18 -9.13 12.84 12.74
C PRO A 18 -8.69 12.03 13.96
N LEU A 19 -7.46 12.31 14.41
CA LEU A 19 -6.82 11.73 15.60
C LEU A 19 -7.86 11.33 16.66
N TYR A 20 -8.09 10.02 16.79
CA TYR A 20 -9.04 9.52 17.78
C TYR A 20 -8.46 9.80 19.16
N ILE A 21 -9.19 10.56 19.98
CA ILE A 21 -8.81 10.80 21.36
C ILE A 21 -9.07 9.50 22.11
N LYS A 22 -8.00 8.76 22.40
CA LYS A 22 -8.01 7.55 23.21
C LYS A 22 -8.42 7.84 24.64
N GLY A 23 -8.04 9.02 25.15
CA GLY A 23 -8.36 9.46 26.49
C GLY A 23 -7.78 10.82 26.84
N ILE A 24 -7.68 11.09 28.13
CA ILE A 24 -7.02 12.29 28.64
C ILE A 24 -6.02 11.81 29.69
N ARG A 25 -4.77 12.25 29.57
CA ARG A 25 -3.70 11.94 30.53
C ARG A 25 -3.04 13.20 31.05
N GLU A 26 -2.21 13.06 32.07
CA GLU A 26 -1.42 14.16 32.62
C GLU A 26 -0.36 14.63 31.61
N TYR A 27 -0.14 15.95 31.57
CA TYR A 27 0.85 16.61 30.73
C TYR A 27 2.27 16.22 31.16
N ASN A 28 3.10 15.83 30.18
CA ASN A 28 4.54 15.68 30.31
C ASN A 28 5.25 16.80 29.55
N VAL A 29 6.52 17.07 29.92
CA VAL A 29 7.32 18.15 29.32
C VAL A 29 7.45 18.01 27.79
N GLU A 30 7.41 16.78 27.27
CA GLU A 30 7.47 16.47 25.84
C GLU A 30 6.14 16.72 25.08
N ASP A 31 5.04 17.03 25.79
CA ASP A 31 3.74 17.23 25.18
C ASP A 31 3.60 18.63 24.56
N ARG A 32 2.98 18.70 23.37
CA ARG A 32 2.72 19.97 22.70
C ARG A 32 1.64 20.75 23.45
N MET A 33 1.89 22.01 23.75
CA MET A 33 0.92 22.87 24.46
C MET A 33 -0.46 22.93 23.80
N LYS A 34 -0.54 22.85 22.46
CA LYS A 34 -1.83 22.85 21.72
C LYS A 34 -2.75 21.67 22.06
N ASP A 35 -2.19 20.59 22.62
CA ASP A 35 -2.91 19.35 22.93
C ASP A 35 -3.47 19.34 24.36
N ILE A 36 -3.25 20.41 25.15
CA ILE A 36 -3.84 20.56 26.48
C ILE A 36 -5.38 20.54 26.36
N HIS A 37 -6.04 19.89 27.32
CA HIS A 37 -7.48 19.87 27.46
C HIS A 37 -7.86 20.78 28.63
N TRP A 38 -8.01 22.08 28.37
CA TRP A 38 -8.23 23.12 29.39
C TRP A 38 -9.37 22.79 30.34
N LYS A 39 -10.51 22.30 29.81
CA LYS A 39 -11.68 21.94 30.63
C LYS A 39 -11.39 20.84 31.65
N THR A 40 -10.53 19.87 31.32
CA THR A 40 -10.18 18.78 32.24
C THR A 40 -9.04 19.23 33.17
N SER A 41 -8.12 20.04 32.67
CA SER A 41 -7.02 20.61 33.45
C SER A 41 -7.53 21.45 34.62
N LEU A 42 -8.54 22.29 34.38
CA LEU A 42 -9.21 23.09 35.41
C LEU A 42 -9.84 22.23 36.51
N LYS A 43 -10.44 21.09 36.15
CA LYS A 43 -11.07 20.17 37.11
C LYS A 43 -10.06 19.35 37.89
N ALA A 44 -8.95 18.98 37.26
CA ALA A 44 -7.91 18.15 37.84
C ALA A 44 -6.87 18.96 38.65
N ASN A 45 -6.92 20.30 38.58
CA ASN A 45 -5.93 21.22 39.14
C ASN A 45 -4.48 20.91 38.71
N LYS A 46 -4.32 20.36 37.51
CA LYS A 46 -3.04 20.03 36.87
C LYS A 46 -3.22 20.02 35.35
N LEU A 47 -2.15 20.22 34.59
CA LEU A 47 -2.23 20.20 33.13
C LEU A 47 -2.54 18.78 32.64
N MET A 48 -3.60 18.67 31.84
CA MET A 48 -4.06 17.44 31.24
C MET A 48 -4.04 17.61 29.72
N VAL A 49 -3.60 16.60 28.98
CA VAL A 49 -3.53 16.61 27.51
C VAL A 49 -4.47 15.56 26.93
N LYS A 50 -4.99 15.85 25.73
CA LYS A 50 -5.68 14.84 24.91
C LYS A 50 -4.66 13.74 24.58
N ASP A 51 -4.93 12.54 25.07
CA ASP A 51 -4.16 11.37 24.71
C ASP A 51 -4.74 10.85 23.41
N TYR A 52 -4.03 11.11 22.33
CA TYR A 52 -4.37 10.52 21.04
C TYR A 52 -3.86 9.08 21.06
N ASP A 53 -4.63 8.15 20.50
CA ASP A 53 -3.98 6.94 20.03
C ASP A 53 -2.98 7.45 18.98
N TYR A 54 -1.68 7.32 19.27
CA TYR A 54 -0.63 7.66 18.33
C TYR A 54 -0.97 6.86 17.09
N THR A 55 -1.53 7.50 16.07
CA THR A 55 -1.73 6.87 14.77
C THR A 55 -0.31 6.58 14.31
N SER A 56 0.14 5.34 14.49
CA SER A 56 1.39 4.83 13.95
C SER A 56 1.59 5.45 12.58
N GLU A 57 2.77 6.00 12.29
CA GLU A 57 3.08 6.49 10.95
C GLU A 57 2.62 5.43 9.95
N GLN A 58 1.52 5.69 9.24
CA GLN A 58 0.89 4.68 8.40
C GLN A 58 1.83 4.46 7.23
N GLN A 59 2.53 3.33 7.23
CA GLN A 59 3.41 2.96 6.13
C GLN A 59 2.59 2.37 4.99
N MET A 60 3.07 2.52 3.76
CA MET A 60 2.50 1.90 2.58
C MET A 60 3.53 1.01 1.90
N VAL A 61 3.11 -0.19 1.48
CA VAL A 61 3.87 -1.01 0.54
C VAL A 61 3.02 -1.24 -0.69
N ILE A 62 3.58 -0.89 -1.84
CA ILE A 62 3.00 -1.24 -3.14
C ILE A 62 3.51 -2.63 -3.51
N ILE A 63 2.61 -3.58 -3.70
CA ILE A 63 2.96 -4.91 -4.22
C ILE A 63 2.54 -4.94 -5.69
N LEU A 64 3.52 -4.99 -6.59
CA LEU A 64 3.30 -5.02 -8.03
C LEU A 64 3.40 -6.47 -8.53
N ASN A 65 2.25 -7.06 -8.87
CA ASN A 65 2.18 -8.37 -9.48
C ASN A 65 2.31 -8.26 -11.00
N THR A 66 3.26 -8.99 -11.59
CA THR A 66 3.43 -9.05 -13.07
C THR A 66 2.84 -10.30 -13.71
N GLN A 67 2.29 -11.22 -12.90
CA GLN A 67 1.64 -12.41 -13.40
C GLN A 67 0.27 -12.08 -14.02
N CYS A 68 0.08 -12.46 -15.29
CA CYS A 68 -1.18 -12.23 -16.03
C CYS A 68 -2.01 -13.51 -16.25
N GLY A 69 -1.50 -14.68 -15.85
CA GLY A 69 -2.18 -15.96 -16.02
C GLY A 69 -1.43 -17.14 -15.40
N ASP A 70 -1.95 -18.35 -15.64
CA ASP A 70 -1.38 -19.62 -15.19
C ASP A 70 -1.44 -20.63 -16.35
N PRO A 71 -0.31 -21.20 -16.81
CA PRO A 71 1.06 -20.97 -16.32
C PRO A 71 1.60 -19.59 -16.70
N CYS A 72 2.34 -18.95 -15.77
CA CYS A 72 2.74 -17.54 -15.88
C CYS A 72 3.58 -17.21 -17.12
N CYS A 73 4.40 -18.14 -17.61
CA CYS A 73 5.25 -17.95 -18.79
C CYS A 73 4.46 -17.77 -20.10
N ASN A 74 3.21 -18.21 -20.16
CA ASN A 74 2.39 -18.15 -21.38
C ASN A 74 1.54 -16.87 -21.46
N TYR A 75 1.51 -16.06 -20.40
CA TYR A 75 0.65 -14.89 -20.30
C TYR A 75 1.51 -13.67 -19.96
N ILE A 76 1.96 -13.01 -21.02
CA ILE A 76 2.73 -11.77 -20.97
C ILE A 76 1.89 -10.70 -21.67
N ASP A 77 1.60 -9.61 -20.97
CA ASP A 77 0.89 -8.45 -21.52
C ASP A 77 1.66 -7.18 -21.13
N GLU A 78 2.36 -6.61 -22.11
CA GLU A 78 3.21 -5.44 -21.95
C GLU A 78 2.40 -4.20 -21.59
N GLU A 79 1.25 -3.97 -22.23
CA GLU A 79 0.38 -2.84 -21.94
C GLU A 79 -0.14 -2.87 -20.49
N LEU A 80 -0.52 -4.07 -20.00
CA LEU A 80 -0.93 -4.25 -18.61
C LEU A 80 0.23 -4.02 -17.64
N LEU A 81 1.45 -4.47 -17.99
CA LEU A 81 2.62 -4.23 -17.15
C LEU A 81 2.93 -2.73 -17.04
N GLU A 82 3.01 -2.02 -18.16
CA GLU A 82 3.24 -0.57 -18.21
C GLU A 82 2.17 0.19 -17.42
N THR A 83 0.89 -0.15 -17.63
CA THR A 83 -0.22 0.44 -16.86
C THR A 83 -0.05 0.20 -15.35
N SER A 84 0.39 -1.00 -14.96
CA SER A 84 0.59 -1.34 -13.55
C SER A 84 1.78 -0.58 -12.95
N ILE A 85 2.85 -0.39 -13.71
CA ILE A 85 4.02 0.41 -13.33
C ILE A 85 3.61 1.88 -13.18
N ASP A 86 2.86 2.44 -14.13
CA ASP A 86 2.35 3.82 -14.08
C ASP A 86 1.52 4.07 -12.82
N ILE A 87 0.62 3.14 -12.47
CA ILE A 87 -0.19 3.21 -11.25
C ILE A 87 0.71 3.15 -10.01
N ALA A 88 1.69 2.25 -9.98
CA ALA A 88 2.64 2.14 -8.86
C ALA A 88 3.41 3.45 -8.66
N VAL A 89 3.92 4.04 -9.74
CA VAL A 89 4.66 5.31 -9.71
C VAL A 89 3.74 6.45 -9.28
N ALA A 90 2.51 6.53 -9.79
CA ALA A 90 1.55 7.56 -9.42
C ALA A 90 1.18 7.48 -7.92
N LEU A 91 1.00 6.27 -7.39
CA LEU A 91 0.75 6.05 -5.96
C LEU A 91 1.96 6.46 -5.11
N ALA A 92 3.17 6.04 -5.50
CA ALA A 92 4.39 6.41 -4.80
C ALA A 92 4.62 7.93 -4.81
N ALA A 93 4.33 8.60 -5.93
CA ALA A 93 4.43 10.05 -6.04
C ALA A 93 3.44 10.76 -5.11
N LYS A 94 2.19 10.26 -5.04
CA LYS A 94 1.17 10.81 -4.14
C LYS A 94 1.56 10.60 -2.67
N ALA A 95 1.94 9.39 -2.30
CA ALA A 95 2.37 9.05 -0.95
C ALA A 95 3.60 9.88 -0.53
N SER A 96 4.56 10.08 -1.44
CA SER A 96 5.73 10.93 -1.19
C SER A 96 5.35 12.40 -0.95
N LYS A 97 4.38 12.95 -1.69
CA LYS A 97 3.88 14.32 -1.47
C LYS A 97 3.16 14.48 -0.12
N GLU A 98 2.53 13.41 0.35
CA GLU A 98 1.80 13.37 1.62
C GLU A 98 2.69 12.95 2.81
N GLY A 99 4.00 12.73 2.59
CA GLY A 99 4.97 12.40 3.64
C GLY A 99 4.85 10.97 4.17
N ILE A 100 4.22 10.07 3.40
CA ILE A 100 3.93 8.69 3.81
C ILE A 100 5.15 7.80 3.52
N PRO A 101 5.69 7.08 4.52
CA PRO A 101 6.76 6.11 4.28
C PRO A 101 6.28 5.04 3.31
N THR A 102 6.96 4.92 2.16
CA THR A 102 6.50 4.06 1.06
C THR A 102 7.59 3.09 0.63
N GLY A 103 7.20 1.83 0.45
CA GLY A 103 8.02 0.75 -0.09
C GLY A 103 7.38 0.15 -1.34
N ILE A 104 8.14 -0.65 -2.09
CA ILE A 104 7.64 -1.39 -3.25
C ILE A 104 8.20 -2.80 -3.27
N TRP A 105 7.34 -3.78 -3.53
CA TRP A 105 7.64 -5.21 -3.62
C TRP A 105 7.15 -5.72 -4.98
N SER A 106 7.86 -6.65 -5.61
CA SER A 106 7.41 -7.26 -6.86
C SER A 106 7.88 -8.70 -7.03
N ASN A 107 7.01 -9.53 -7.63
CA ASN A 107 7.36 -10.87 -8.10
C ASN A 107 7.98 -10.88 -9.51
N ALA A 108 8.24 -9.71 -10.08
CA ALA A 108 8.88 -9.55 -11.38
C ALA A 108 10.32 -10.07 -11.42
N HIS A 109 10.79 -10.34 -12.63
CA HIS A 109 12.21 -10.38 -12.93
C HIS A 109 12.75 -8.95 -13.01
N LEU A 110 13.84 -8.66 -12.31
CA LEU A 110 14.47 -7.35 -12.30
C LEU A 110 15.85 -7.43 -12.95
N ILE A 111 16.18 -6.45 -13.79
CA ILE A 111 17.48 -6.36 -14.46
C ILE A 111 18.48 -5.64 -13.56
N TYR A 112 19.62 -6.29 -13.29
CA TYR A 112 20.74 -5.70 -12.58
C TYR A 112 22.03 -5.94 -13.33
N CYS A 113 22.88 -4.91 -13.38
CA CYS A 113 24.19 -4.99 -14.02
C CYS A 113 25.23 -5.76 -13.17
N ASN A 114 25.03 -5.87 -11.85
CA ASN A 114 25.88 -6.64 -10.93
C ASN A 114 25.11 -6.97 -9.63
N GLY A 115 25.14 -8.24 -9.20
CA GLY A 115 24.66 -8.68 -7.87
C GLY A 115 23.28 -9.35 -7.82
N ASN A 116 22.92 -9.84 -6.62
CA ASN A 116 21.62 -10.45 -6.35
C ASN A 116 20.52 -9.37 -6.31
N ALA A 117 19.55 -9.51 -7.20
CA ALA A 117 18.36 -8.67 -7.28
C ALA A 117 17.60 -8.59 -5.95
N ILE A 118 17.50 -7.41 -5.35
CA ILE A 118 16.58 -7.16 -4.23
C ILE A 118 15.23 -6.79 -4.84
N ASN A 119 14.29 -7.73 -4.82
CA ASN A 119 12.93 -7.55 -5.34
C ASN A 119 12.02 -6.70 -4.43
N GLU A 120 12.63 -5.86 -3.57
CA GLU A 120 11.93 -5.11 -2.54
C GLU A 120 12.67 -3.84 -2.12
N ILE A 121 11.89 -2.82 -1.80
CA ILE A 121 12.31 -1.63 -1.07
C ILE A 121 11.40 -1.53 0.14
N GLN A 122 11.99 -1.55 1.34
CA GLN A 122 11.25 -1.40 2.59
C GLN A 122 10.69 0.03 2.72
N PRO A 123 9.53 0.22 3.38
CA PRO A 123 8.95 1.54 3.56
C PRO A 123 9.88 2.53 4.26
N SER A 124 10.09 3.68 3.64
CA SER A 124 10.81 4.81 4.22
C SER A 124 10.31 6.10 3.57
N THR A 125 10.45 7.20 4.29
CA THR A 125 10.32 8.54 3.69
C THR A 125 11.47 8.78 2.71
N GLY A 126 11.22 9.54 1.64
CA GLY A 126 12.24 9.86 0.63
C GLY A 126 12.59 8.74 -0.36
N ASN A 127 11.92 7.57 -0.29
CA ASN A 127 12.19 6.44 -1.20
C ASN A 127 11.72 6.63 -2.64
N PHE A 128 11.03 7.73 -2.99
CA PHE A 128 10.40 7.89 -4.29
C PHE A 128 11.34 7.65 -5.47
N ASN A 129 12.54 8.23 -5.45
CA ASN A 129 13.54 8.03 -6.52
C ASN A 129 14.01 6.57 -6.62
N ARG A 130 14.14 5.87 -5.48
CA ARG A 130 14.50 4.45 -5.46
C ARG A 130 13.38 3.58 -6.01
N ILE A 131 12.12 3.95 -5.75
CA ILE A 131 10.94 3.27 -6.31
C ILE A 131 10.87 3.49 -7.83
N LEU A 132 11.15 4.71 -8.32
CA LEU A 132 11.25 4.97 -9.76
C LEU A 132 12.33 4.08 -10.41
N GLU A 133 13.53 4.06 -9.83
CA GLU A 133 14.62 3.21 -10.31
C GLU A 133 14.23 1.72 -10.29
N PHE A 134 13.59 1.26 -9.21
CA PHE A 134 13.06 -0.09 -9.11
C PHE A 134 12.10 -0.43 -10.26
N CYS A 135 11.12 0.45 -10.52
CA CYS A 135 10.16 0.29 -11.60
C CYS A 135 10.84 0.20 -12.98
N THR A 136 11.85 1.05 -13.24
CA THR A 136 12.59 1.01 -14.53
C THR A 136 13.38 -0.27 -14.75
N ARG A 137 13.68 -1.02 -13.69
CA ARG A 137 14.41 -2.30 -13.77
C ARG A 137 13.49 -3.50 -13.99
N ILE A 138 12.17 -3.31 -13.95
CA ILE A 138 11.20 -4.39 -14.15
C ILE A 138 11.28 -4.88 -15.59
N TYR A 139 11.56 -6.17 -15.75
CA TYR A 139 11.52 -6.84 -17.03
C TYR A 139 10.16 -7.48 -17.25
N LEU A 140 9.80 -7.62 -18.53
CA LEU A 140 8.60 -8.30 -19.01
C LEU A 140 8.70 -9.83 -18.83
N ALA A 141 8.93 -10.27 -17.59
CA ALA A 141 8.90 -11.67 -17.19
C ALA A 141 8.54 -11.83 -15.71
N VAL A 142 7.79 -12.88 -15.42
CA VAL A 142 7.44 -13.28 -14.05
C VAL A 142 8.57 -14.13 -13.49
N LYS A 143 9.16 -13.72 -12.36
CA LYS A 143 10.22 -14.50 -11.69
C LYS A 143 9.62 -15.54 -10.74
N TYR A 144 8.54 -15.17 -10.05
CA TYR A 144 7.82 -16.03 -9.10
C TYR A 144 6.31 -15.91 -9.29
N GLU A 145 5.58 -17.02 -9.21
CA GLU A 145 4.11 -16.95 -9.05
C GLU A 145 3.76 -16.14 -7.79
N LEU A 146 2.66 -15.39 -7.83
CA LEU A 146 2.29 -14.46 -6.76
C LEU A 146 2.15 -15.17 -5.40
N ASN A 147 1.43 -16.29 -5.34
CA ASN A 147 1.32 -17.12 -4.14
C ASN A 147 2.67 -17.45 -3.50
N LYS A 148 3.62 -17.99 -4.28
CA LYS A 148 4.96 -18.37 -3.80
C LYS A 148 5.73 -17.14 -3.31
N TYR A 149 5.59 -16.02 -4.01
CA TYR A 149 6.19 -14.76 -3.61
C TYR A 149 5.64 -14.28 -2.26
N LEU A 150 4.32 -14.23 -2.10
CA LEU A 150 3.66 -13.81 -0.85
C LEU A 150 3.99 -14.74 0.32
N GLU A 151 3.99 -16.06 0.11
CA GLU A 151 4.40 -17.05 1.11
C GLU A 151 5.83 -16.79 1.60
N SER A 152 6.77 -16.56 0.68
CA SER A 152 8.16 -16.25 1.01
C SER A 152 8.32 -14.92 1.77
N ARG A 153 7.27 -14.08 1.79
CA ARG A 153 7.27 -12.76 2.41
C ARG A 153 6.42 -12.62 3.65
N MET A 154 5.71 -13.66 4.08
CA MET A 154 4.79 -13.61 5.22
C MET A 154 5.43 -13.05 6.50
N LEU A 155 6.71 -13.30 6.74
CA LEU A 155 7.45 -12.81 7.93
C LEU A 155 7.77 -11.30 7.90
N TYR A 156 7.74 -10.68 6.73
CA TYR A 156 8.04 -9.25 6.55
C TYR A 156 6.77 -8.39 6.54
N PHE A 157 5.59 -8.98 6.71
CA PHE A 157 4.35 -8.22 6.82
C PHE A 157 4.26 -7.53 8.20
N ASP A 158 3.93 -6.25 8.19
CA ASP A 158 3.68 -5.44 9.38
C ASP A 158 2.20 -5.02 9.42
N LYS A 159 1.57 -5.18 10.59
CA LYS A 159 0.17 -4.79 10.83
C LYS A 159 -0.05 -3.28 10.83
N ASN A 160 1.01 -2.49 11.03
CA ASN A 160 0.98 -1.04 10.91
C ASN A 160 1.08 -0.54 9.47
N CYS A 161 1.41 -1.43 8.52
CA CYS A 161 1.53 -1.10 7.11
C CYS A 161 0.24 -1.41 6.34
N THR A 162 -0.06 -0.58 5.33
CA THR A 162 -1.10 -0.85 4.34
C THR A 162 -0.46 -1.36 3.05
N TYR A 163 -0.88 -2.55 2.62
CA TYR A 163 -0.40 -3.18 1.40
C TYR A 163 -1.38 -2.92 0.26
N VAL A 164 -0.89 -2.31 -0.82
CA VAL A 164 -1.66 -2.05 -2.03
C VAL A 164 -1.18 -3.00 -3.12
N LEU A 165 -1.96 -4.04 -3.40
CA LEU A 165 -1.68 -5.03 -4.43
C LEU A 165 -2.23 -4.55 -5.78
N ILE A 166 -1.33 -4.30 -6.73
CA ILE A 166 -1.67 -4.00 -8.13
C ILE A 166 -1.55 -5.30 -8.90
N THR A 167 -2.63 -5.75 -9.54
CA THR A 167 -2.65 -7.05 -10.22
C THR A 167 -3.72 -7.13 -11.31
N SER A 168 -3.46 -7.91 -12.36
CA SER A 168 -4.42 -8.26 -13.43
C SER A 168 -5.01 -9.67 -13.27
N TYR A 169 -4.41 -10.50 -12.41
CA TYR A 169 -4.73 -11.91 -12.29
C TYR A 169 -4.59 -12.39 -10.84
N LEU A 170 -5.53 -13.23 -10.40
CA LEU A 170 -5.45 -13.96 -9.13
C LEU A 170 -6.02 -15.36 -9.34
N ASN A 171 -5.30 -16.37 -8.89
CA ASN A 171 -5.79 -17.74 -8.82
C ASN A 171 -6.33 -18.09 -7.42
N GLU A 172 -6.84 -19.31 -7.24
CA GLU A 172 -7.39 -19.74 -5.95
C GLU A 172 -6.34 -19.81 -4.83
N LYS A 173 -5.08 -20.08 -5.16
CA LYS A 173 -3.98 -20.14 -4.18
C LYS A 173 -3.65 -18.73 -3.67
N ASP A 174 -3.60 -17.75 -4.56
CA ASP A 174 -3.41 -16.34 -4.21
C ASP A 174 -4.51 -15.87 -3.26
N ILE A 175 -5.78 -16.14 -3.59
CA ILE A 175 -6.93 -15.75 -2.77
C ILE A 175 -6.87 -16.39 -1.38
N LYS A 176 -6.44 -17.65 -1.26
CA LYS A 176 -6.27 -18.33 0.04
C LYS A 176 -5.22 -17.63 0.93
N ILE A 177 -4.09 -17.22 0.34
CA ILE A 177 -3.03 -16.50 1.07
C ILE A 177 -3.53 -15.12 1.49
N LEU A 178 -4.18 -14.39 0.58
CA LEU A 178 -4.75 -13.07 0.89
C LEU A 178 -5.78 -13.14 2.03
N ASN A 179 -6.66 -14.15 2.03
CA ASN A 179 -7.61 -14.36 3.13
C ASN A 179 -6.90 -14.65 4.47
N THR A 180 -5.81 -15.44 4.44
CA THR A 180 -4.99 -15.71 5.63
C THR A 180 -4.38 -14.43 6.17
N LEU A 181 -3.85 -13.56 5.30
CA LEU A 181 -3.27 -12.28 5.70
C LEU A 181 -4.33 -11.34 6.29
N VAL A 182 -5.49 -11.21 5.66
CA VAL A 182 -6.60 -10.39 6.18
C VAL A 182 -7.08 -10.89 7.54
N THR A 183 -7.23 -12.21 7.69
CA THR A 183 -7.63 -12.83 8.98
C THR A 183 -6.56 -12.62 10.06
N GLY A 184 -5.28 -12.55 9.66
CA GLY A 184 -4.15 -12.18 10.53
C GLY A 184 -4.12 -10.71 10.96
N GLY A 185 -5.01 -9.87 10.42
CA GLY A 185 -5.12 -8.44 10.74
C GLY A 185 -4.27 -7.52 9.85
N TYR A 186 -3.73 -8.02 8.73
CA TYR A 186 -2.99 -7.19 7.78
C TYR A 186 -3.96 -6.39 6.89
N LYS A 187 -3.63 -5.12 6.64
CA LYS A 187 -4.45 -4.22 5.82
C LYS A 187 -4.05 -4.37 4.36
N ILE A 188 -4.90 -5.01 3.57
CA ILE A 188 -4.67 -5.22 2.14
C ILE A 188 -5.75 -4.51 1.32
N LYS A 189 -5.32 -3.85 0.25
CA LYS A 189 -6.17 -3.22 -0.77
C LYS A 189 -5.74 -3.72 -2.14
N ILE A 190 -6.68 -3.85 -3.07
CA ILE A 190 -6.41 -4.33 -4.44
C ILE A 190 -6.76 -3.25 -5.46
N ILE A 191 -5.83 -3.02 -6.38
CA ILE A 191 -6.09 -2.31 -7.63
C ILE A 191 -6.08 -3.34 -8.76
N ASP A 192 -7.26 -3.60 -9.29
CA ASP A 192 -7.44 -4.47 -10.45
C ASP A 192 -7.20 -3.69 -11.73
N VAL A 193 -6.16 -4.07 -12.45
CA VAL A 193 -5.77 -3.50 -13.74
C VAL A 193 -6.25 -4.33 -14.93
N SER A 194 -6.96 -5.44 -14.69
CA SER A 194 -7.46 -6.29 -15.78
C SER A 194 -8.52 -5.57 -16.61
N ARG A 195 -8.45 -5.74 -17.94
CA ARG A 195 -9.34 -5.06 -18.91
C ARG A 195 -10.83 -5.33 -18.64
N ASP A 196 -11.17 -6.53 -18.17
CA ASP A 196 -12.56 -6.96 -17.93
C ASP A 196 -12.96 -6.98 -16.45
N ASN A 197 -12.18 -6.37 -15.56
CA ASN A 197 -12.44 -6.39 -14.11
C ASN A 197 -12.56 -7.84 -13.56
N ARG A 198 -11.66 -8.72 -13.99
CA ARG A 198 -11.71 -10.17 -13.80
C ARG A 198 -11.55 -10.58 -12.34
N ILE A 199 -10.95 -9.73 -11.52
CA ILE A 199 -10.69 -10.07 -10.12
C ILE A 199 -12.00 -10.06 -9.34
N LYS A 200 -12.34 -11.14 -8.66
CA LYS A 200 -13.56 -11.18 -7.84
C LYS A 200 -13.35 -10.35 -6.56
N ASN A 201 -14.44 -9.81 -6.01
CA ASN A 201 -14.39 -9.16 -4.71
C ASN A 201 -14.05 -10.20 -3.63
N ILE A 202 -13.05 -9.88 -2.80
CA ILE A 202 -12.61 -10.72 -1.68
C ILE A 202 -13.08 -10.08 -0.39
N LYS A 203 -13.72 -10.87 0.48
CA LYS A 203 -14.26 -10.37 1.76
C LYS A 203 -13.13 -9.79 2.62
N GLY A 204 -13.31 -8.55 3.08
CA GLY A 204 -12.32 -7.88 3.94
C GLY A 204 -11.17 -7.19 3.18
N ILE A 205 -11.21 -7.17 1.85
CA ILE A 205 -10.25 -6.45 1.01
C ILE A 205 -11.01 -5.37 0.21
N ASP A 206 -10.59 -4.12 0.35
CA ASP A 206 -11.09 -3.05 -0.52
C ASP A 206 -10.49 -3.21 -1.92
N LYS A 207 -11.36 -3.23 -2.93
CA LYS A 207 -10.96 -3.33 -4.33
C LYS A 207 -11.36 -2.07 -5.09
N ILE A 208 -10.43 -1.54 -5.89
CA ILE A 208 -10.70 -0.56 -6.95
C ILE A 208 -10.35 -1.20 -8.29
N SER A 209 -11.16 -0.91 -9.31
CA SER A 209 -10.88 -1.31 -10.68
C SER A 209 -10.37 -0.10 -11.45
N TYR A 210 -9.17 -0.22 -12.02
CA TYR A 210 -8.63 0.78 -12.91
C TYR A 210 -9.21 0.58 -14.31
N LYS A 211 -9.94 1.57 -14.81
CA LYS A 211 -10.38 1.64 -16.20
C LYS A 211 -9.54 2.71 -16.86
N GLY A 212 -8.50 2.32 -17.58
CA GLY A 212 -7.74 3.27 -18.39
C GLY A 212 -8.67 3.89 -19.43
N GLU A 213 -8.85 5.20 -19.39
CA GLU A 213 -9.23 5.93 -20.60
C GLU A 213 -8.00 5.88 -21.51
N LEU A 214 -8.00 4.94 -22.46
CA LEU A 214 -7.10 4.96 -23.61
C LEU A 214 -7.38 6.27 -24.36
N LYS A 215 -6.45 7.22 -24.30
CA LYS A 215 -6.42 8.36 -25.20
C LYS A 215 -5.80 7.97 -26.52
#